data_AF-A0A7C7HFZ8-F1
#
_entry.id   AF-A0A7C7HFZ8-F1
#
_cell.length_a   1.000
_cell.length_b   1.000
_cell.length_c   1.000
_cell.angle_alpha   90.00
_cell.angle_beta   90.00
_cell.angle_gamma   90.00
#
_symmetry.space_group_name_H-M   'P 1'
#
loop_
_entity.id
_entity.type
_entity.pdbx_description
1 polymer ?
#
loop_
_entity_poly.entity_id
_entity_poly.type
_entity_poly.pdbx_seq_one_letter_code
_entity_poly.pdbx_strand_id
1 'polypeptide(L)'
;MKKFLILIIVCSLALPILGRTELPLDKLALYVSFDNVSGDTVKDESKNGNNGKIVKASAAKGKGKYGDAMEFNGKDSHVLIKNSDSLSISGEVTISVWVNWKDAGCCSGKRETRRAMGKLWTFR
;
A
#
# COMPACT_ATOMS: atom_id res chain seq x y z
N MET A 1 8.84 29.75 44.01
CA MET A 1 8.43 28.34 43.82
C MET A 1 7.31 28.18 42.77
N LYS A 2 6.17 28.87 42.88
CA LYS A 2 5.06 28.79 41.88
C LYS A 2 5.44 29.21 40.45
N LYS A 3 6.33 30.20 40.27
CA LYS A 3 6.79 30.68 38.94
C LYS A 3 7.72 29.69 38.21
N PHE A 4 8.51 28.90 38.95
CA PHE A 4 9.36 27.85 38.39
C PHE A 4 8.56 26.60 37.98
N LEU A 5 7.47 26.31 38.71
CA LEU A 5 6.57 25.19 38.40
C LEU A 5 5.80 25.40 37.09
N ILE A 6 5.43 26.65 36.77
CA ILE A 6 4.72 27.00 35.53
C ILE A 6 5.63 26.86 34.29
N LEU A 7 6.93 27.18 34.41
CA LEU A 7 7.88 27.09 33.29
C LEU A 7 8.13 25.63 32.86
N ILE A 8 8.14 24.69 33.81
CA ILE A 8 8.34 23.26 33.55
C ILE A 8 7.12 22.64 32.87
N ILE A 9 5.90 23.06 33.25
CA ILE A 9 4.65 22.59 32.65
C ILE A 9 4.48 23.13 31.22
N VAL A 10 4.89 24.37 30.94
CA VAL A 10 4.84 24.93 29.58
C VAL A 10 5.86 24.27 28.64
N CYS A 11 7.05 23.90 29.14
CA CYS A 11 8.08 23.23 28.35
C CYS A 11 7.71 21.77 28.02
N SER A 12 7.01 21.06 28.93
CA SER A 12 6.52 19.70 28.70
C SER A 12 5.24 19.62 27.84
N LEU A 13 4.49 20.72 27.72
CA LEU A 13 3.38 20.86 26.76
C LEU A 13 3.84 21.36 25.38
N ALA A 14 5.06 21.89 25.25
CA ALA A 14 5.59 22.47 24.01
C ALA A 14 6.62 21.60 23.26
N LEU A 15 7.08 20.46 23.79
CA LEU A 15 7.93 19.50 23.07
C LEU A 15 7.50 18.07 23.46
N PRO A 16 7.07 17.22 22.51
CA PRO A 16 7.56 17.13 21.15
C PRO A 16 6.44 17.36 20.12
N ILE A 17 6.59 18.35 19.24
CA ILE A 17 6.10 18.13 17.88
C ILE A 17 7.07 17.08 17.32
N LEU A 18 6.75 15.82 17.59
CA LEU A 18 7.42 14.66 17.01
C LEU A 18 7.46 14.94 15.52
N GLY A 19 8.67 15.15 14.99
CA GLY A 19 8.87 15.29 13.56
C GLY A 19 8.11 14.15 12.91
N ARG A 20 7.04 14.49 12.20
CA ARG A 20 6.40 13.49 11.35
C ARG A 20 7.51 13.10 10.40
N THR A 21 7.88 11.82 10.38
CA THR A 21 8.55 11.26 9.20
C THR A 21 7.50 11.33 8.11
N GLU A 22 7.36 12.49 7.50
CA GLU A 22 6.58 12.63 6.30
C GLU A 22 7.36 11.82 5.28
N LEU A 23 6.85 10.61 4.98
CA LEU A 23 7.25 9.96 3.74
C LEU A 23 7.14 11.04 2.66
N PRO A 24 8.15 11.22 1.79
CA PRO A 24 8.16 12.25 0.77
C PRO A 24 7.10 11.93 -0.29
N LEU A 25 5.84 12.09 0.11
CA LEU A 25 4.62 11.81 -0.63
C LEU A 25 4.41 12.87 -1.72
N ASP A 26 5.13 13.99 -1.61
CA ASP A 26 5.22 15.06 -2.60
C ASP A 26 5.86 14.59 -3.91
N LYS A 27 6.74 13.59 -3.87
CA LYS A 27 7.35 12.99 -5.09
C LYS A 27 6.74 11.67 -5.52
N LEU A 28 5.74 11.17 -4.78
CA LEU A 28 5.12 9.90 -5.06
C LEU A 28 3.98 10.07 -6.06
N ALA A 29 4.13 9.47 -7.25
CA ALA A 29 3.13 9.58 -8.31
C ALA A 29 1.82 8.83 -7.98
N LEU A 30 1.94 7.67 -7.30
CA LEU A 30 0.83 6.80 -6.97
C LEU A 30 1.15 5.98 -5.71
N TYR A 31 0.19 5.88 -4.79
CA TYR A 31 0.30 5.01 -3.63
C TYR A 31 -1.00 4.29 -3.35
N VAL A 32 -0.97 2.96 -3.40
CA VAL A 32 -2.16 2.13 -3.24
C VAL A 32 -1.87 1.04 -2.23
N SER A 33 -2.33 1.23 -0.99
CA SER A 33 -2.19 0.26 0.09
C SER A 33 -3.23 -0.87 0.03
N PHE A 34 -4.40 -0.58 -0.56
CA PHE A 34 -5.65 -1.36 -0.50
C PHE A 34 -6.37 -1.38 0.87
N ASP A 35 -5.89 -0.66 1.88
CA ASP A 35 -6.59 -0.50 3.16
C ASP A 35 -7.81 0.43 3.05
N ASN A 36 -7.78 1.34 2.07
CA ASN A 36 -8.81 2.34 1.85
C ASN A 36 -9.61 2.06 0.57
N VAL A 37 -10.44 1.02 0.60
CA VAL A 37 -11.34 0.64 -0.50
C VAL A 37 -12.78 0.99 -0.15
N SER A 38 -13.47 1.70 -1.04
CA SER A 38 -14.88 2.06 -0.91
C SER A 38 -15.64 1.69 -2.18
N GLY A 39 -16.62 0.78 -2.07
CA GLY A 39 -17.33 0.25 -3.23
C GLY A 39 -16.38 -0.41 -4.23
N ASP A 40 -16.41 0.05 -5.48
CA ASP A 40 -15.50 -0.38 -6.54
C ASP A 40 -14.30 0.57 -6.74
N THR A 41 -14.01 1.44 -5.76
CA THR A 41 -12.92 2.41 -5.84
C THR A 41 -11.82 2.08 -4.83
N VAL A 42 -10.59 1.99 -5.34
CA VAL A 42 -9.36 1.96 -4.55
C VAL A 42 -8.81 3.37 -4.46
N LYS A 43 -8.57 3.83 -3.23
CA LYS A 43 -8.02 5.17 -3.01
C LYS A 43 -6.52 5.22 -3.36
N ASP A 44 -6.14 6.26 -4.10
CA ASP A 44 -4.76 6.71 -4.17
C ASP A 44 -4.47 7.55 -2.92
N GLU A 45 -3.56 7.05 -2.11
CA GLU A 45 -3.11 7.68 -0.88
C GLU A 45 -1.90 8.61 -1.11
N SER A 46 -1.48 8.79 -2.36
CA SER A 46 -0.62 9.92 -2.73
C SER A 46 -1.39 11.24 -2.70
N LYS A 47 -0.71 12.35 -3.00
CA LYS A 47 -1.35 13.67 -3.11
C LYS A 47 -1.97 13.94 -4.49
N ASN A 48 -1.94 12.97 -5.41
CA ASN A 48 -2.31 13.18 -6.82
C ASN A 48 -3.75 12.76 -7.17
N GLY A 49 -4.45 12.03 -6.30
CA GLY A 49 -5.86 11.68 -6.49
C GLY A 49 -6.10 10.69 -7.64
N ASN A 50 -5.11 9.85 -7.98
CA ASN A 50 -5.18 8.85 -9.04
C ASN A 50 -5.94 7.58 -8.61
N ASN A 51 -7.17 7.76 -8.10
CA ASN A 51 -7.98 6.64 -7.60
C ASN A 51 -8.21 5.58 -8.68
N GLY A 52 -8.15 4.32 -8.29
CA GLY A 52 -8.34 3.17 -9.17
C GLY A 52 -9.76 2.63 -9.12
N LYS A 53 -10.28 2.16 -10.26
CA LYS A 53 -11.56 1.44 -10.35
C LYS A 53 -11.31 -0.07 -10.36
N ILE A 54 -11.95 -0.78 -9.46
CA ILE A 54 -11.92 -2.24 -9.36
C ILE A 54 -12.74 -2.83 -10.51
N VAL A 55 -12.13 -3.75 -11.24
CA VAL A 55 -12.79 -4.54 -12.30
C VAL A 55 -12.58 -6.00 -11.97
N LYS A 56 -13.65 -6.71 -11.58
CA LYS A 56 -13.67 -8.17 -11.31
C LYS A 56 -12.62 -8.69 -10.30
N ALA A 57 -11.96 -7.80 -9.56
CA ALA A 57 -11.07 -8.15 -8.45
C ALA A 57 -11.83 -8.02 -7.12
N SER A 58 -11.33 -8.64 -6.06
CA SER A 58 -11.97 -8.64 -4.74
C SER A 58 -10.99 -8.27 -3.63
N ALA A 59 -11.49 -7.52 -2.64
CA ALA A 59 -10.68 -7.15 -1.49
C ALA A 59 -10.38 -8.38 -0.60
N ALA A 60 -9.10 -8.59 -0.30
CA ALA A 60 -8.58 -9.64 0.56
C ALA A 60 -8.23 -9.06 1.94
N LYS A 61 -9.26 -8.79 2.75
CA LYS A 61 -9.11 -8.12 4.05
C LYS A 61 -8.21 -8.90 5.02
N GLY A 62 -7.25 -8.22 5.65
CA GLY A 62 -6.27 -8.78 6.58
C GLY A 62 -5.34 -9.84 5.99
N LYS A 63 -5.35 -9.99 4.65
CA LYS A 63 -4.53 -11.00 3.96
C LYS A 63 -3.30 -10.42 3.30
N GLY A 64 -3.13 -9.09 3.30
CA GLY A 64 -1.97 -8.39 2.76
C GLY A 64 -0.69 -8.66 3.52
N LYS A 65 0.44 -8.15 2.99
CA LYS A 65 1.71 -8.13 3.74
C LYS A 65 1.59 -7.20 4.95
N TYR A 66 0.95 -6.06 4.73
CA TYR A 66 0.48 -5.11 5.71
C TYR A 66 -1.00 -4.88 5.41
N GLY A 67 -1.86 -4.94 6.43
CA GLY A 67 -3.29 -4.68 6.28
C GLY A 67 -4.01 -5.57 5.26
N ASP A 68 -4.84 -4.93 4.45
CA ASP A 68 -5.66 -5.50 3.39
C ASP A 68 -4.84 -5.67 2.09
N ALA A 69 -5.44 -6.32 1.10
CA ALA A 69 -4.87 -6.48 -0.23
C ALA A 69 -5.98 -6.60 -1.28
N MET A 70 -5.59 -6.62 -2.55
CA MET A 70 -6.48 -6.99 -3.65
C MET A 70 -6.15 -8.41 -4.14
N GLU A 71 -7.18 -9.21 -4.36
CA GLU A 71 -7.07 -10.55 -4.96
C GLU A 71 -7.50 -10.50 -6.43
N PHE A 72 -6.63 -11.01 -7.29
CA PHE A 72 -6.80 -11.05 -8.73
C PHE A 72 -6.94 -12.50 -9.21
N ASN A 73 -7.85 -12.73 -10.16
CA ASN A 73 -8.18 -14.04 -10.73
C ASN A 73 -7.20 -14.51 -11.83
N GLY A 74 -6.22 -13.68 -12.20
CA GLY A 74 -5.23 -13.99 -13.23
C GLY A 74 -5.74 -14.02 -14.67
N LYS A 75 -7.01 -13.65 -14.93
CA LYS A 75 -7.64 -13.69 -16.26
C LYS A 75 -8.05 -12.30 -16.74
N ASP A 76 -8.95 -11.65 -16.01
CA ASP A 76 -9.57 -10.39 -16.43
C ASP A 76 -9.82 -9.41 -15.27
N SER A 77 -9.43 -9.77 -14.04
CA SER A 77 -9.50 -8.88 -12.89
C SER A 77 -8.33 -7.90 -12.85
N HIS A 78 -8.61 -6.62 -12.59
CA HIS A 78 -7.58 -5.59 -12.42
C HIS A 78 -8.12 -4.39 -11.64
N VAL A 79 -7.23 -3.48 -11.26
CA VAL A 79 -7.59 -2.13 -10.81
C VAL A 79 -7.17 -1.17 -11.92
N LEU A 80 -8.13 -0.47 -12.51
CA LEU A 80 -7.92 0.47 -13.59
C LEU A 80 -7.69 1.87 -13.01
N ILE A 81 -6.48 2.39 -13.16
CA ILE A 81 -6.16 3.79 -12.88
C ILE A 81 -6.11 4.51 -14.22
N LYS A 82 -6.90 5.57 -14.36
CA LYS A 82 -6.94 6.36 -15.60
C LYS A 82 -5.66 7.18 -15.73
N ASN A 83 -5.25 7.43 -16.98
CA ASN A 83 -4.11 8.31 -17.25
C ASN A 83 -4.34 9.72 -16.71
N SER A 84 -3.27 10.36 -16.26
CA SER A 84 -3.25 11.72 -15.75
C SER A 84 -1.85 12.33 -15.93
N ASP A 85 -1.76 13.66 -15.83
CA ASP A 85 -0.48 14.36 -15.96
C ASP A 85 0.52 13.95 -14.87
N SER A 86 0.03 13.64 -13.66
CA SER A 86 0.86 13.18 -12.54
C SER A 86 1.44 11.78 -12.72
N LEU A 87 0.88 10.98 -13.63
CA LEU A 87 1.40 9.67 -14.03
C LEU A 87 2.26 9.73 -15.31
N SER A 88 2.29 10.87 -15.99
CA SER A 88 3.03 11.08 -17.23
C SER A 88 4.50 11.44 -16.94
N ILE A 89 5.24 10.48 -16.39
CA ILE A 89 6.64 10.68 -15.96
C ILE A 89 7.58 10.54 -17.16
N SER A 90 8.34 11.60 -17.46
CA SER A 90 9.31 11.63 -18.58
C SER A 90 10.74 11.27 -18.18
N GLY A 91 11.01 11.15 -16.88
CA GLY A 91 12.32 10.79 -16.32
C GLY A 91 12.38 9.36 -15.79
N GLU A 92 13.27 9.13 -14.82
CA GLU A 92 13.41 7.84 -14.16
C GLU A 92 12.22 7.54 -13.24
N VAL A 93 11.82 6.26 -13.18
CA VAL A 93 10.69 5.79 -12.38
C VAL A 93 11.13 4.62 -11.52
N THR A 94 10.72 4.63 -10.25
CA THR A 94 10.85 3.50 -9.34
C THR A 94 9.45 2.99 -8.99
N ILE A 95 9.24 1.69 -9.14
CA ILE A 95 7.98 1.02 -8.78
C ILE A 95 8.29 -0.05 -7.73
N SER A 96 7.51 -0.08 -6.65
CA SER A 96 7.58 -1.12 -5.64
C SER A 96 6.17 -1.65 -5.35
N VAL A 97 6.02 -2.97 -5.31
CA VAL A 97 4.75 -3.65 -5.00
C VAL A 97 4.97 -4.93 -4.20
N TRP A 98 4.11 -5.17 -3.21
CA TRP A 98 4.02 -6.45 -2.51
C TRP A 98 3.12 -7.40 -3.28
N VAL A 99 3.65 -8.59 -3.59
CA VAL A 99 2.97 -9.57 -4.42
C VAL A 99 3.02 -10.95 -3.77
N ASN A 100 1.89 -11.66 -3.76
CA ASN A 100 1.77 -13.04 -3.29
C ASN A 100 1.17 -13.92 -4.38
N TRP A 101 1.99 -14.77 -5.00
CA TRP A 101 1.57 -15.70 -6.04
C TRP A 101 0.97 -16.97 -5.44
N LYS A 102 -0.30 -17.24 -5.73
CA LYS A 102 -0.97 -18.49 -5.36
C LYS A 102 -0.68 -19.62 -6.36
N ASP A 103 -0.66 -19.29 -7.65
CA ASP A 103 -0.47 -20.24 -8.74
C ASP A 103 0.70 -19.83 -9.63
N ALA A 104 1.91 -19.72 -9.06
CA ALA A 104 3.11 -19.73 -9.88
C ALA A 104 3.17 -21.12 -10.53
N GLY A 105 2.81 -21.24 -11.82
CA GLY A 105 2.65 -22.51 -12.55
C GLY A 105 3.86 -23.45 -12.62
N CYS A 106 4.82 -23.37 -11.70
CA CYS A 106 5.87 -24.33 -11.53
C CYS A 106 5.40 -25.46 -10.60
N CYS A 107 5.25 -26.66 -11.19
CA CYS A 107 5.02 -27.96 -10.57
C CYS A 107 3.55 -28.42 -10.42
N SER A 108 2.75 -28.33 -11.49
CA SER A 108 1.57 -29.24 -11.66
C SER A 108 2.03 -30.63 -12.14
N GLY A 109 3.01 -31.19 -11.46
CA GLY A 109 3.56 -32.52 -11.73
C GLY A 109 3.52 -33.32 -10.43
N LYS A 110 2.59 -34.28 -10.37
CA LYS A 110 2.34 -35.23 -9.28
C LYS A 110 3.59 -35.50 -8.42
N ARG A 111 3.57 -35.09 -7.15
CA ARG A 111 4.21 -35.74 -5.99
C ARG A 111 3.96 -34.90 -4.73
N GLU A 112 3.15 -35.47 -3.83
CA GLU A 112 3.03 -35.15 -2.40
C GLU A 112 3.40 -33.74 -1.92
N THR A 113 2.48 -32.78 -2.06
CA THR A 113 2.62 -31.45 -1.46
C THR A 113 2.12 -31.42 -0.01
N ARG A 114 2.80 -32.14 0.89
CA ARG A 114 2.75 -31.85 2.35
C ARG A 114 3.68 -30.70 2.75
N ARG A 115 3.72 -29.64 1.94
CA ARG A 115 4.19 -28.32 2.36
C ARG A 115 3.27 -27.30 1.73
N ALA A 116 2.38 -26.77 2.57
CA ALA A 116 1.77 -25.47 2.35
C ALA A 116 2.85 -24.52 1.82
N MET A 117 2.78 -24.17 0.53
CA MET A 117 3.53 -23.03 0.01
C MET A 117 2.84 -21.80 0.59
N GLY A 118 3.24 -21.49 1.82
CA GLY A 118 2.81 -20.31 2.54
C GLY A 118 3.18 -19.07 1.76
N LYS A 119 2.21 -18.15 1.70
CA LYS A 119 2.32 -16.73 1.36
C LYS A 119 3.78 -16.25 1.21
N LEU A 120 4.30 -16.30 -0.02
CA LEU A 120 5.60 -15.71 -0.30
C LEU A 120 5.37 -14.31 -0.85
N TRP A 121 5.66 -13.31 -0.03
CA TRP A 121 5.69 -11.91 -0.43
C TRP A 121 7.10 -11.58 -0.89
N THR A 122 7.32 -11.40 -2.19
CA THR A 122 8.67 -11.11 -2.73
C THR A 122 8.77 -9.70 -3.30
N PHE A 123 9.86 -9.01 -2.98
CA PHE A 123 10.50 -8.06 -3.87
C PHE A 123 11.74 -8.75 -4.46
N ARG A 124 12.02 -8.55 -5.73
CA ARG A 124 13.32 -8.84 -6.32
C ARG A 124 13.88 -7.56 -6.91
#